data_AF-A0A6I9YZZ7-F1
#
_entry.id   AF-A0A6I9YZZ7-F1
#
_cell.length_a   1.000
_cell.length_b   1.000
_cell.length_c   1.000
_cell.angle_alpha   90.00
_cell.angle_beta   90.00
_cell.angle_gamma   90.00
#
_symmetry.space_group_name_H-M   'P 1'
#
loop_
_entity.id
_entity.type
_entity.pdbx_description
1 polymer ?
#
loop_
_entity_poly.entity_id
_entity_poly.type
_entity_poly.pdbx_seq_one_letter_code
_entity_poly.pdbx_strand_id
1 'polypeptide(L)'
;NKLALLSFTTGGDEELYSKRGPSGDICYLLWPIQHGILHFCGFSILSPQICFASEYVTDEKRKQMLVSWVERLQIIWEEKPIHCVPKWYFGDI
;
A
#
# COMPACT_ATOMS: atom_id res chain seq x y z
N ASN A 1 -6.73 -11.02 17.53
CA ASN A 1 -5.88 -10.50 16.43
C ASN A 1 -6.55 -9.31 15.79
N LYS A 2 -5.87 -8.17 15.73
CA LYS A 2 -6.37 -6.96 15.05
C LYS A 2 -5.69 -6.85 13.68
N LEU A 3 -6.44 -6.38 12.68
CA LEU A 3 -5.92 -6.08 11.34
C LEU A 3 -5.56 -4.58 11.25
N ALA A 4 -4.56 -4.25 10.45
CA ALA A 4 -4.23 -2.88 10.08
C ALA A 4 -4.01 -2.77 8.56
N LEU A 5 -4.40 -1.64 7.99
CA LEU A 5 -4.24 -1.29 6.59
C LEU A 5 -3.80 0.16 6.49
N LEU A 6 -2.86 0.44 5.59
CA LEU A 6 -2.51 1.81 5.20
C LEU A 6 -3.25 2.16 3.92
N SER A 7 -4.05 3.23 3.95
CA SER A 7 -4.69 3.81 2.77
C SER A 7 -4.18 5.23 2.61
N PHE A 8 -3.47 5.51 1.52
CA PHE A 8 -2.85 6.81 1.30
C PHE A 8 -2.77 7.18 -0.19
N THR A 9 -2.56 8.46 -0.43
CA THR A 9 -2.34 9.04 -1.75
C THR A 9 -0.91 9.52 -1.87
N THR A 10 -0.41 9.63 -3.11
CA THR A 10 0.92 10.20 -3.38
C THR A 10 0.83 11.32 -4.40
N GLY A 11 1.82 12.22 -4.37
CA GLY A 11 2.02 13.19 -5.46
C GLY A 11 2.61 12.55 -6.71
N GLY A 12 3.61 11.68 -6.55
CA GLY A 12 4.23 10.94 -7.65
C GLY A 12 3.39 9.77 -8.15
N ASP A 13 3.61 9.37 -9.40
CA ASP A 13 2.98 8.20 -10.02
C ASP A 13 3.65 6.88 -9.61
N GLU A 14 3.15 5.77 -10.14
CA GLU A 14 3.68 4.44 -9.85
C GLU A 14 5.09 4.21 -10.42
N GLU A 15 5.44 4.85 -11.55
CA GLU A 15 6.76 4.74 -12.15
C GLU A 15 7.83 5.39 -11.27
N LEU A 16 7.52 6.56 -10.69
CA LEU A 16 8.38 7.25 -9.74
C LEU A 16 8.76 6.37 -8.55
N TYR A 17 7.81 5.56 -8.06
CA TYR A 17 7.98 4.65 -6.93
C TYR A 17 8.23 3.18 -7.33
N SER A 18 8.67 2.94 -8.55
CA SER A 18 9.08 1.61 -8.99
C SER A 18 10.48 1.26 -8.47
N LYS A 19 10.89 -0.01 -8.57
CA LYS A 19 12.26 -0.47 -8.21
C LYS A 19 13.38 0.29 -8.91
N ARG A 20 13.10 0.86 -10.08
CA ARG A 20 14.06 1.64 -10.89
C ARG A 20 13.69 3.13 -10.95
N GLY A 21 12.62 3.52 -10.25
CA GLY A 21 12.10 4.86 -10.21
C GLY A 21 13.02 5.78 -9.39
N PRO A 22 13.03 7.09 -9.69
CA PRO A 22 13.85 8.06 -8.95
C PRO A 22 13.63 8.08 -7.43
N SER A 23 12.41 7.75 -6.96
CA SER A 23 12.09 7.70 -5.52
C SER A 23 12.31 6.31 -4.90
N GLY A 24 12.72 5.32 -5.70
CA GLY A 24 12.88 3.93 -5.28
C GLY A 24 11.55 3.20 -5.06
N ASP A 25 11.63 1.91 -4.74
CA ASP A 25 10.45 1.04 -4.55
C ASP A 25 9.56 1.57 -3.42
N ILE A 26 8.25 1.68 -3.68
CA ILE A 26 7.23 2.07 -2.69
C ILE A 26 7.32 1.24 -1.39
N CYS A 27 7.79 0.00 -1.48
CA CYS A 27 7.99 -0.88 -0.33
C CYS A 27 8.98 -0.31 0.70
N TYR A 28 9.93 0.52 0.27
CA TYR A 28 10.89 1.16 1.17
C TYR A 28 10.21 2.13 2.13
N LEU A 29 9.19 2.86 1.65
CA LEU A 29 8.39 3.76 2.47
C LEU A 29 7.43 3.02 3.41
N LEU A 30 6.93 1.87 2.96
CA LEU A 30 5.97 1.06 3.74
C LEU A 30 6.63 0.35 4.93
N TRP A 31 7.87 -0.12 4.77
CA TRP A 31 8.57 -0.92 5.79
C TRP A 31 8.57 -0.31 7.21
N PRO A 32 9.05 0.93 7.44
CA PRO A 32 9.12 1.47 8.79
C PRO A 32 7.75 1.59 9.46
N ILE A 33 6.67 1.81 8.71
CA ILE A 33 5.32 1.97 9.25
C ILE A 33 4.65 0.61 9.44
N GLN A 34 4.60 -0.21 8.39
CA GLN A 34 3.93 -1.51 8.43
C GLN A 34 4.66 -2.49 9.34
N HIS A 35 5.98 -2.63 9.20
CA HIS A 35 6.76 -3.54 10.02
C HIS A 35 7.16 -2.89 11.35
N GLY A 36 7.78 -1.71 11.29
CA GLY A 36 8.37 -1.06 12.46
C GLY A 36 7.37 -0.55 13.49
N ILE A 37 6.13 -0.22 13.09
CA ILE A 37 5.10 0.32 14.00
C ILE A 37 3.96 -0.69 14.16
N LEU A 38 3.26 -1.01 13.07
CA LEU A 38 2.01 -1.77 13.15
C LEU A 38 2.26 -3.25 13.49
N HIS A 39 3.16 -3.91 12.75
CA HIS A 39 3.48 -5.31 12.98
C HIS A 39 4.19 -5.51 14.32
N PHE A 40 5.09 -4.59 14.70
CA PHE A 40 5.71 -4.57 16.02
C PHE A 40 4.68 -4.56 17.16
N CYS A 41 3.57 -3.84 17.00
CA CYS A 41 2.45 -3.82 17.96
C CYS A 41 1.53 -5.05 17.89
N GLY A 42 1.84 -6.06 17.07
CA GLY A 42 1.08 -7.30 16.96
C GLY A 42 -0.10 -7.25 15.98
N PHE A 43 -0.18 -6.25 15.11
CA PHE A 43 -1.17 -6.25 14.02
C PHE A 43 -0.78 -7.22 12.91
N SER A 44 -1.79 -7.88 12.34
CA SER A 44 -1.66 -8.50 11.02
C SER A 44 -1.92 -7.44 9.95
N ILE A 45 -0.98 -7.30 9.01
CA ILE A 45 -0.99 -6.18 8.05
C ILE A 45 -1.66 -6.62 6.75
N LEU A 46 -2.69 -5.91 6.31
CA LEU A 46 -3.26 -6.09 4.98
C LEU A 46 -2.42 -5.34 3.93
N SER A 47 -2.52 -5.74 2.67
CA SER A 47 -1.87 -5.02 1.56
C SER A 47 -2.25 -3.53 1.59
N PRO A 48 -1.33 -2.60 1.30
CA PRO A 48 -1.67 -1.17 1.32
C PRO A 48 -2.69 -0.84 0.23
N GLN A 49 -3.50 0.19 0.44
CA GLN A 49 -4.27 0.86 -0.61
C GLN A 49 -3.49 2.12 -1.00
N ILE A 50 -3.02 2.19 -2.24
CA ILE A 50 -2.22 3.32 -2.72
C ILE A 50 -2.90 3.92 -3.94
N CYS A 51 -3.24 5.20 -3.86
CA CYS A 51 -3.75 5.97 -5.00
C CYS A 51 -2.64 6.90 -5.50
N PHE A 52 -1.92 6.45 -6.52
CA PHE A 52 -0.79 7.19 -7.08
C PHE A 52 -1.21 8.42 -7.88
N ALA A 53 -0.45 9.51 -7.73
CA ALA A 53 -0.62 10.77 -8.45
C ALA A 53 -2.08 11.27 -8.50
N SER A 54 -2.83 11.12 -7.39
CA SER A 54 -4.29 11.33 -7.40
C SER A 54 -4.69 12.74 -7.83
N GLU A 55 -3.80 13.73 -7.66
CA GLU A 55 -4.01 15.10 -8.12
C GLU A 55 -3.91 15.24 -9.65
N TYR A 56 -3.06 14.46 -10.31
CA TYR A 56 -2.68 14.60 -11.72
C TYR A 56 -3.39 13.63 -12.66
N VAL A 57 -4.13 12.65 -12.14
CA VAL A 57 -4.96 11.75 -12.96
C VAL A 57 -6.27 12.41 -13.39
N THR A 58 -6.88 11.88 -14.45
CA THR A 58 -8.19 12.32 -14.94
C THR A 58 -9.26 12.13 -13.86
N ASP A 59 -10.34 12.92 -13.95
CA ASP A 59 -11.49 12.79 -13.05
C ASP A 59 -12.10 11.37 -13.08
N GLU A 60 -12.19 10.79 -14.27
CA GLU A 60 -12.64 9.41 -14.46
C GLU A 60 -11.74 8.41 -13.72
N LYS A 61 -10.41 8.56 -13.82
CA LYS A 61 -9.49 7.69 -13.11
C LYS A 61 -9.58 7.87 -11.59
N ARG A 62 -9.81 9.09 -11.11
CA ARG A 62 -10.03 9.39 -9.69
C ARG A 62 -11.31 8.74 -9.16
N LYS A 63 -12.40 8.76 -9.94
CA LYS A 63 -13.63 8.03 -9.64
C LYS A 63 -13.39 6.52 -9.58
N GLN A 64 -12.61 5.96 -10.52
CA GLN A 64 -12.23 4.54 -10.48
C GLN A 64 -11.42 4.17 -9.22
N MET A 65 -10.52 5.04 -8.76
CA MET A 65 -9.80 4.82 -7.49
C MET A 65 -10.77 4.73 -6.29
N LEU A 66 -11.80 5.59 -6.25
CA LEU A 66 -12.84 5.54 -5.22
C LEU A 66 -13.67 4.26 -5.30
N VAL A 67 -14.11 3.88 -6.51
CA VAL A 67 -14.87 2.64 -6.75
C VAL A 67 -14.07 1.43 -6.30
N SER A 68 -12.80 1.33 -6.71
CA SER A 68 -11.90 0.24 -6.31
C SER A 68 -11.75 0.14 -4.79
N TRP A 69 -11.67 1.29 -4.10
CA TRP A 69 -11.59 1.30 -2.64
C TRP A 69 -12.88 0.81 -1.97
N VAL A 70 -14.05 1.24 -2.47
CA VAL A 70 -15.35 0.80 -1.97
C VAL A 70 -15.55 -0.70 -2.17
N GLU A 71 -15.20 -1.22 -3.35
CA GLU A 71 -15.29 -2.65 -3.68
C GLU A 71 -14.39 -3.49 -2.77
N ARG A 72 -13.15 -3.06 -2.57
CA ARG A 72 -12.21 -3.73 -1.67
C ARG A 72 -12.74 -3.80 -0.24
N LEU A 73 -13.32 -2.71 0.26
CA LEU A 73 -13.89 -2.64 1.60
C LEU A 73 -15.04 -3.63 1.84
N GLN A 74 -15.74 -4.08 0.79
CA GLN A 74 -16.81 -5.08 0.93
C GLN A 74 -16.28 -6.44 1.38
N ILE A 75 -15.05 -6.79 1.00
CA ILE A 75 -14.43 -8.10 1.27
C ILE A 75 -13.18 -8.00 2.15
N ILE A 76 -12.93 -6.84 2.77
CA ILE A 76 -11.66 -6.54 3.45
C ILE A 76 -11.34 -7.52 4.60
N TRP A 77 -12.37 -8.08 5.23
CA TRP A 77 -12.22 -9.03 6.34
C TRP A 77 -11.87 -10.45 5.88
N GLU A 78 -12.04 -10.73 4.59
CA GLU A 78 -11.70 -12.01 3.95
C GLU A 78 -10.28 -12.01 3.36
N GLU A 79 -9.67 -10.82 3.23
CA GLU A 79 -8.30 -10.68 2.73
C GLU A 79 -7.28 -11.37 3.65
N LYS A 80 -6.30 -12.04 3.04
CA LYS A 80 -5.16 -12.58 3.76
C LYS A 80 -4.13 -11.47 4.01
N PRO A 81 -3.66 -11.30 5.26
CA PRO A 81 -2.56 -10.39 5.56
C PRO A 81 -1.30 -10.71 4.74
N ILE A 82 -0.50 -9.67 4.46
CA ILE A 82 0.82 -9.83 3.88
C ILE A 82 1.77 -10.53 4.84
N HIS A 83 2.77 -11.22 4.30
CA HIS A 83 3.89 -11.70 5.08
C HIS A 83 4.80 -10.51 5.41
N CYS A 84 4.59 -9.86 6.55
CA CYS A 84 5.29 -8.63 6.96
C CYS A 84 6.76 -8.89 7.38
N VAL A 85 7.57 -9.39 6.45
CA VAL A 85 8.98 -9.78 6.61
C VAL A 85 9.83 -9.11 5.53
N PRO A 86 11.16 -8.93 5.73
CA PRO A 86 12.01 -8.22 4.77
C PRO A 86 11.85 -8.68 3.32
N LYS A 87 11.72 -9.99 3.10
CA LYS A 87 11.54 -10.57 1.76
C LYS A 87 10.32 -10.03 0.99
N TRP A 88 9.23 -9.68 1.68
CA TRP A 88 8.05 -9.10 1.04
C TRP A 88 8.32 -7.69 0.54
N TYR A 89 9.10 -6.89 1.28
CA TYR A 89 9.38 -5.49 0.98
C TYR A 89 10.57 -5.31 0.03
N PHE A 90 11.58 -6.16 0.13
CA PHE A 90 12.87 -5.95 -0.53
C PHE A 90 13.21 -7.04 -1.55
N GLY A 91 12.42 -8.11 -1.61
CA GLY A 91 12.69 -9.29 -2.45
C GLY A 91 13.72 -10.23 -1.83
N ASP A 92 14.29 -11.10 -2.66
CA ASP A 92 15.45 -11.90 -2.26
C ASP A 92 16.67 -10.98 -2.16
N ILE A 93 17.21 -10.88 -0.95
CA ILE A 93 18.44 -10.14 -0.62
C ILE A 93 19.64 -11.04 -0.90
#